data_AF-A0A3L6NUV9-F1
#
_entry.id   AF-A0A3L6NUV9-F1
#
_cell.length_a   1.000
_cell.length_b   1.000
_cell.length_c   1.000
_cell.angle_alpha   90.00
_cell.angle_beta   90.00
_cell.angle_gamma   90.00
#
_symmetry.space_group_name_H-M   'P 1'
#
loop_
_entity.id
_entity.type
_entity.pdbx_description
1 polymer ?
#
loop_
_entity_poly.entity_id
_entity_poly.type
_entity_poly.pdbx_seq_one_letter_code
_entity_poly.pdbx_strand_id
1 'polypeptide(L)'
;MAANTTSTSTKSILALGSVSSLVESLFPGGTSLPSVAFLLYLTPYLFQAVGSAAKSQFISSVEIKAHDEIFNYVMSWVARHKLSRNNHRLLASSTLDHEPFSLIPSPSNQGDGDGDDVDDVDPTASLDELRSKISLYNARPLHWTPSVGTHFFMYENRLISFTRSVESQESSPFSRRPEKIELSCLGRNADVLKRIIYNARIEYLEKQRGRTSIYRAVKTYGDELSWTKCMSKPTRPMSTIALDETIKQSLIKDLSRYLNPRTKNWYATRGIPYRRGYLFSGPPGTGKTSLTLAAAGLMGLNIYMISLSSPNLSEDSLATLFRDLPRTCLVLLEDIDAAGLTNKRKKQETQANNGPPKPMREPISLSGLLNVIDGVGAQEGRVLVMTSNHTENIDPALLRPGRTNVRNLPRRGWVN
;
A
#
# COMPACT_ATOMS: atom_id res chain seq x y z
N MET A 1 2.47 91.01 34.87
CA MET A 1 3.53 90.77 33.86
C MET A 1 3.09 89.59 32.99
N ALA A 2 3.05 89.82 31.66
CA ALA A 2 3.03 88.92 30.49
C ALA A 2 2.86 87.37 30.68
N ALA A 3 2.22 86.57 29.82
CA ALA A 3 1.58 86.74 28.50
C ALA A 3 0.88 85.41 28.10
N ASN A 4 -0.02 85.47 27.10
CA ASN A 4 -0.38 84.45 26.09
C ASN A 4 -0.95 83.08 26.56
N THR A 5 -2.14 82.64 26.14
CA THR A 5 -2.44 82.27 24.73
C THR A 5 -3.93 82.02 24.48
N THR A 6 -4.28 82.20 23.22
CA THR A 6 -5.57 82.27 22.54
C THR A 6 -6.30 80.94 22.28
N SER A 7 -7.63 81.00 22.46
CA SER A 7 -8.72 80.29 21.77
C SER A 7 -8.39 79.59 20.43
N THR A 8 -8.66 78.27 20.34
CA THR A 8 -8.80 77.53 19.07
C THR A 8 -10.27 77.21 18.79
N SER A 9 -10.74 77.78 17.69
CA SER A 9 -12.10 77.75 17.16
C SER A 9 -12.29 76.59 16.17
N THR A 10 -13.48 76.01 16.25
CA THR A 10 -14.12 75.04 15.37
C THR A 10 -14.17 75.48 13.90
N LYS A 11 -13.25 75.00 13.05
CA LYS A 11 -13.41 75.04 11.57
C LYS A 11 -12.67 73.88 10.89
N SER A 12 -13.35 72.76 10.62
CA SER A 12 -12.81 71.69 9.75
C SER A 12 -13.88 70.77 9.12
N ILE A 13 -15.10 71.26 8.87
CA ILE A 13 -16.17 70.44 8.25
C ILE A 13 -16.67 70.98 6.90
N LEU A 14 -16.26 72.18 6.46
CA LEU A 14 -16.79 72.80 5.24
C LEU A 14 -15.94 72.63 3.96
N ALA A 15 -14.83 71.90 4.00
CA ALA A 15 -13.91 71.80 2.84
C ALA A 15 -14.10 70.56 1.95
N LEU A 16 -14.88 69.55 2.36
CA LEU A 16 -15.06 68.31 1.60
C LEU A 16 -16.22 68.37 0.58
N GLY A 17 -17.19 69.27 0.78
CA GLY A 17 -18.32 69.44 -0.15
C GLY A 17 -17.94 70.10 -1.48
N SER A 18 -17.04 71.09 -1.45
CA SER A 18 -16.70 71.89 -2.65
C SER A 18 -15.84 71.14 -3.66
N VAL A 19 -15.00 70.20 -3.21
CA VAL A 19 -14.20 69.35 -4.09
C VAL A 19 -15.08 68.33 -4.80
N SER A 20 -16.08 67.77 -4.09
CA SER A 20 -17.03 66.82 -4.69
C SER A 20 -17.89 67.48 -5.76
N SER A 21 -18.37 68.71 -5.55
CA SER A 21 -19.19 69.44 -6.52
C SER A 21 -18.42 69.94 -7.73
N LEU A 22 -17.13 70.31 -7.56
CA LEU A 22 -16.26 70.71 -8.68
C LEU A 22 -15.93 69.52 -9.59
N VAL A 23 -15.65 68.36 -9.00
CA VAL A 23 -15.37 67.11 -9.75
C VAL A 23 -16.62 66.61 -10.49
N GLU A 24 -17.81 66.76 -9.90
CA GLU A 24 -19.08 66.41 -10.53
C GLU A 24 -19.46 67.35 -11.70
N SER A 25 -19.01 68.61 -11.65
CA SER A 25 -19.18 69.58 -12.75
C SER A 25 -18.19 69.39 -13.90
N LEU A 26 -16.96 68.93 -13.61
CA LEU A 26 -15.91 68.68 -14.60
C LEU A 26 -16.07 67.31 -15.29
N PHE A 27 -16.66 66.34 -14.60
CA PHE A 27 -16.94 65.00 -15.13
C PHE A 27 -18.31 64.53 -14.62
N PRO A 28 -19.41 64.70 -15.40
CA PRO A 28 -20.71 64.17 -15.03
C PRO A 28 -20.62 62.63 -14.92
N GLY A 29 -20.70 62.09 -13.69
CA GLY A 29 -20.48 60.66 -13.40
C GLY A 29 -19.08 60.28 -12.88
N GLY A 30 -18.18 61.27 -12.69
CA GLY A 30 -16.82 61.09 -12.15
C GLY A 30 -16.77 60.67 -10.68
N THR A 31 -17.77 61.05 -9.90
CA THR A 31 -17.86 60.76 -8.45
C THR A 31 -18.17 59.29 -8.16
N SER A 32 -18.77 58.57 -9.11
CA SER A 32 -19.01 57.12 -9.00
C SER A 32 -17.80 56.27 -9.39
N LEU A 33 -16.85 56.79 -10.17
CA LEU A 33 -15.70 56.01 -10.66
C LEU A 33 -14.84 55.40 -9.55
N PRO A 34 -14.47 56.13 -8.47
CA PRO A 34 -13.74 55.55 -7.34
C PRO A 34 -14.55 54.49 -6.58
N SER A 35 -15.86 54.69 -6.44
CA SER A 35 -16.74 53.74 -5.76
C SER A 35 -16.94 52.44 -6.56
N VAL A 36 -17.05 52.56 -7.88
CA VAL A 36 -17.13 51.42 -8.80
C VAL A 36 -15.80 50.68 -8.85
N ALA A 37 -14.66 51.39 -8.88
CA ALA A 37 -13.34 50.78 -8.80
C ALA A 37 -13.12 50.01 -7.48
N PHE A 38 -13.58 50.58 -6.36
CA PHE A 38 -13.53 49.92 -5.05
C PHE A 38 -14.41 48.66 -5.00
N LEU A 39 -15.62 48.71 -5.55
CA LEU A 39 -16.51 47.56 -5.67
C LEU A 39 -15.89 46.47 -6.55
N LEU A 40 -15.36 46.82 -7.72
CA LEU A 40 -14.68 45.88 -8.62
C LEU A 40 -13.47 45.24 -7.94
N TYR A 41 -12.70 46.00 -7.17
CA TYR A 41 -11.59 45.49 -6.37
C TYR A 41 -12.03 44.51 -5.28
N LEU A 42 -13.18 44.76 -4.63
CA LEU A 42 -13.75 43.90 -3.59
C LEU A 42 -14.47 42.66 -4.13
N THR A 43 -14.99 42.71 -5.36
CA THR A 43 -15.74 41.59 -5.94
C THR A 43 -15.04 40.23 -5.90
N PRO A 44 -13.73 40.07 -6.22
CA PRO A 44 -13.07 38.77 -6.13
C PRO A 44 -12.98 38.25 -4.68
N TYR A 45 -12.74 39.14 -3.70
CA TYR A 45 -12.67 38.75 -2.29
C TYR A 45 -14.03 38.35 -1.75
N LEU A 46 -15.08 39.11 -2.10
CA LEU A 46 -16.45 38.77 -1.72
C LEU A 46 -16.87 37.42 -2.35
N PHE A 47 -16.54 37.20 -3.62
CA PHE A 47 -16.83 35.96 -4.31
C PHE A 47 -16.09 34.76 -3.70
N GLN A 48 -14.82 34.92 -3.32
CA GLN A 48 -14.07 33.89 -2.59
C GLN A 48 -14.63 33.61 -1.19
N ALA A 49 -15.02 34.66 -0.46
CA ALA A 49 -15.61 34.53 0.87
C ALA A 49 -16.98 33.82 0.80
N VAL A 50 -17.85 34.23 -0.12
CA VAL A 50 -19.15 33.59 -0.34
C VAL A 50 -18.97 32.16 -0.86
N GLY A 51 -18.04 31.92 -1.78
CA GLY A 51 -17.75 30.59 -2.31
C GLY A 51 -17.23 29.62 -1.25
N SER A 52 -16.33 30.07 -0.37
CA SER A 52 -15.83 29.27 0.75
C SER A 52 -16.90 29.03 1.83
N ALA A 53 -17.73 30.03 2.14
CA ALA A 53 -18.89 29.86 3.01
C ALA A 53 -19.90 28.86 2.43
N ALA A 54 -20.18 28.95 1.12
CA ALA A 54 -21.07 28.01 0.43
C ALA A 54 -20.50 26.58 0.44
N LYS A 55 -19.20 26.42 0.17
CA LYS A 55 -18.52 25.11 0.23
C LYS A 55 -18.58 24.52 1.63
N SER A 56 -18.32 25.31 2.67
CA SER A 56 -18.36 24.80 4.05
C SER A 56 -19.78 24.44 4.55
N GLN A 57 -20.81 25.13 4.07
CA GLN A 57 -22.18 24.98 4.59
C GLN A 57 -23.08 24.02 3.78
N PHE A 58 -22.83 23.90 2.48
CA PHE A 58 -23.69 23.18 1.54
C PHE A 58 -22.99 22.06 0.76
N ILE A 59 -21.68 21.92 0.89
CA ILE A 59 -20.93 20.86 0.20
C ILE A 59 -20.30 19.95 1.24
N SER A 60 -20.57 18.66 1.11
CA SER A 60 -19.81 17.63 1.83
C SER A 60 -18.63 17.22 0.96
N SER A 61 -17.43 17.16 1.52
CA SER A 61 -16.25 16.66 0.82
C SER A 61 -15.47 15.65 1.64
N VAL A 62 -14.80 14.74 0.94
CA VAL A 62 -13.90 13.74 1.49
C VAL A 62 -12.56 13.85 0.79
N GLU A 63 -11.51 13.98 1.58
CA GLU A 63 -10.13 14.10 1.12
C GLU A 63 -9.39 12.77 1.28
N ILE A 64 -8.68 12.37 0.24
CA ILE A 64 -7.87 11.16 0.19
C ILE A 64 -6.45 11.56 -0.24
N LYS A 65 -5.48 11.21 0.60
CA LYS A 65 -4.06 11.48 0.36
C LYS A 65 -3.41 10.32 -0.40
N ALA A 66 -2.43 10.62 -1.25
CA ALA A 66 -1.67 9.64 -2.02
C ALA A 66 -1.02 8.51 -1.20
N HIS A 67 -0.67 8.78 0.05
CA HIS A 67 0.04 7.83 0.93
C HIS A 67 -0.88 6.74 1.49
N ASP A 68 -2.19 6.85 1.30
CA ASP A 68 -3.19 5.91 1.82
C ASP A 68 -3.57 4.87 0.75
N GLU A 69 -3.80 3.62 1.15
CA GLU A 69 -4.28 2.56 0.25
C GLU A 69 -5.64 2.91 -0.39
N ILE A 70 -6.45 3.74 0.29
CA ILE A 70 -7.73 4.23 -0.23
C ILE A 70 -7.55 4.96 -1.57
N PHE A 71 -6.40 5.62 -1.78
CA PHE A 71 -6.08 6.25 -3.06
C PHE A 71 -6.09 5.24 -4.20
N ASN A 72 -5.44 4.09 -4.00
CA ASN A 72 -5.36 3.02 -5.00
C ASN A 72 -6.75 2.42 -5.28
N TYR A 73 -7.57 2.25 -4.24
CA TYR A 73 -8.94 1.74 -4.40
C TYR A 73 -9.78 2.67 -5.27
N VAL A 74 -9.76 3.98 -4.97
CA VAL A 74 -10.52 4.98 -5.71
C VAL A 74 -9.99 5.15 -7.13
N MET A 75 -8.68 5.17 -7.33
CA MET A 75 -8.09 5.29 -8.68
C MET A 75 -8.40 4.08 -9.57
N SER A 76 -8.36 2.86 -9.01
CA SER A 76 -8.79 1.65 -9.71
C SER A 76 -10.27 1.70 -10.09
N TRP A 77 -11.12 2.15 -9.17
CA TRP A 77 -12.55 2.29 -9.41
C TRP A 77 -12.84 3.35 -10.48
N VAL A 78 -12.23 4.53 -10.37
CA VAL A 78 -12.37 5.66 -11.30
C VAL A 78 -11.94 5.28 -12.72
N ALA A 79 -10.84 4.52 -12.87
CA ALA A 79 -10.34 4.10 -14.17
C ALA A 79 -11.34 3.26 -14.96
N ARG A 80 -12.16 2.46 -14.28
CA ARG A 80 -13.20 1.60 -14.87
C ARG A 80 -14.56 2.28 -14.97
N HIS A 81 -14.81 3.27 -14.12
CA HIS A 81 -16.11 3.91 -14.05
C HIS A 81 -16.39 4.82 -15.26
N LYS A 82 -17.67 5.16 -15.46
CA LYS A 82 -18.13 6.06 -16.55
C LYS A 82 -17.41 7.40 -16.56
N LEU A 83 -16.87 7.82 -15.40
CA LEU A 83 -16.10 9.06 -15.28
C LEU A 83 -14.82 9.05 -16.12
N SER A 84 -14.13 7.91 -16.29
CA SER A 84 -12.97 7.85 -17.21
C SER A 84 -13.42 7.77 -18.68
N ARG A 85 -14.52 7.07 -18.97
CA ARG A 85 -15.03 6.89 -20.35
C ARG A 85 -15.61 8.16 -20.97
N ASN A 86 -16.32 8.98 -20.19
CA ASN A 86 -17.04 10.14 -20.70
C ASN A 86 -16.26 11.45 -20.60
N ASN A 87 -15.06 11.41 -20.01
CA ASN A 87 -14.27 12.60 -19.74
C ASN A 87 -13.26 12.85 -20.87
N HIS A 88 -13.14 14.11 -21.26
CA HIS A 88 -12.27 14.57 -22.35
C HIS A 88 -10.84 14.88 -21.87
N ARG A 89 -10.61 14.87 -20.55
CA ARG A 89 -9.32 15.17 -19.93
C ARG A 89 -8.80 13.95 -19.17
N LEU A 90 -7.96 13.17 -19.83
CA LEU A 90 -7.43 11.91 -19.33
C LEU A 90 -5.91 11.93 -19.16
N LEU A 91 -5.41 11.10 -18.25
CA LEU A 91 -4.03 10.74 -18.02
C LEU A 91 -3.89 9.24 -18.31
N ALA A 92 -3.04 8.92 -19.28
CA ALA A 92 -2.63 7.55 -19.54
C ALA A 92 -1.51 7.16 -18.57
N SER A 93 -1.67 6.04 -17.88
CA SER A 93 -0.63 5.49 -17.02
C SER A 93 -0.49 3.98 -17.23
N SER A 94 0.74 3.49 -17.09
CA SER A 94 1.03 2.05 -17.07
C SER A 94 0.82 1.43 -15.69
N THR A 95 0.72 2.24 -14.62
CA THR A 95 0.44 1.79 -13.24
C THR A 95 -0.61 2.69 -12.59
N LEU A 96 -1.54 2.11 -11.86
CA LEU A 96 -2.51 2.84 -11.02
C LEU A 96 -2.00 3.05 -9.59
N ASP A 97 -1.01 2.26 -9.18
CA ASP A 97 -0.45 2.32 -7.83
C ASP A 97 0.42 3.56 -7.64
N HIS A 98 0.21 4.27 -6.53
CA HIS A 98 1.03 5.39 -6.06
C HIS A 98 2.30 4.90 -5.31
N GLU A 99 2.89 3.78 -5.74
CA GLU A 99 4.18 3.35 -5.19
C GLU A 99 5.29 4.32 -5.62
N PRO A 100 6.28 4.61 -4.73
CA PRO A 100 7.43 5.42 -5.07
C PRO A 100 8.14 4.85 -6.29
N PHE A 101 8.83 5.72 -7.03
CA PHE A 101 9.66 5.29 -8.14
C PHE A 101 10.73 4.30 -7.64
N SER A 102 10.53 3.01 -7.92
CA SER A 102 11.51 1.97 -7.68
C SER A 102 12.40 1.84 -8.92
N LEU A 103 13.72 1.97 -8.73
CA LEU A 103 14.73 1.68 -9.76
C LEU A 103 14.71 0.20 -10.20
N ILE A 104 14.10 -0.66 -9.39
CA ILE A 104 13.85 -2.06 -9.73
C ILE A 104 12.45 -2.13 -10.35
N PRO A 105 12.31 -2.58 -11.61
CA PRO A 105 11.00 -2.77 -12.23
C PRO A 105 10.17 -3.71 -11.36
N SER A 106 9.07 -3.23 -10.78
CA SER A 106 8.13 -4.08 -10.07
C SER A 106 7.53 -5.08 -11.07
N PRO A 107 7.72 -6.40 -10.89
CA PRO A 107 7.11 -7.45 -11.72
C PRO A 107 5.58 -7.48 -11.64
N SER A 108 4.98 -6.62 -10.80
CA SER A 108 3.56 -6.63 -10.45
C SER A 108 2.60 -6.37 -11.61
N ASN A 109 3.07 -5.76 -12.71
CA ASN A 109 2.18 -5.35 -13.81
C ASN A 109 2.09 -6.33 -14.99
N GLN A 110 2.78 -7.47 -14.93
CA GLN A 110 2.70 -8.49 -15.98
C GLN A 110 1.43 -9.37 -15.90
N GLY A 111 0.52 -9.14 -14.96
CA GLY A 111 -0.66 -9.99 -14.77
C GLY A 111 -1.98 -9.25 -14.55
N ASP A 112 -2.03 -7.96 -14.90
CA ASP A 112 -3.21 -7.10 -14.74
C ASP A 112 -3.92 -6.81 -16.08
N GLY A 113 -3.43 -7.39 -17.18
CA GLY A 113 -4.21 -7.49 -18.42
C GLY A 113 -5.36 -8.45 -18.18
N ASP A 114 -6.58 -8.00 -18.45
CA ASP A 114 -7.75 -8.88 -18.51
C ASP A 114 -7.37 -10.04 -19.45
N GLY A 115 -7.32 -11.25 -18.90
CA GLY A 115 -6.87 -12.45 -19.61
C GLY A 115 -7.84 -12.95 -20.67
N ASP A 116 -8.88 -12.17 -20.95
CA ASP A 116 -9.98 -12.55 -21.84
C ASP A 116 -9.55 -12.61 -23.32
N ASP A 117 -8.42 -11.99 -23.69
CA ASP A 117 -7.94 -11.93 -25.09
C ASP A 117 -6.95 -13.07 -25.47
N VAL A 118 -6.60 -13.98 -24.54
CA VAL A 118 -5.55 -15.01 -24.78
C VAL A 118 -6.11 -16.41 -25.02
N ASP A 119 -7.39 -16.64 -24.74
CA ASP A 119 -8.02 -17.95 -24.95
C ASP A 119 -8.35 -18.22 -26.45
N ASP A 120 -8.20 -17.21 -27.32
CA ASP A 120 -8.49 -17.28 -28.77
C ASP A 120 -7.22 -17.40 -29.65
N VAL A 121 -6.21 -18.16 -29.21
CA VAL A 121 -5.05 -18.46 -30.08
C VAL A 121 -5.33 -19.71 -30.91
N ASP A 122 -5.70 -19.50 -32.18
CA ASP A 122 -5.75 -20.56 -33.19
C ASP A 122 -4.35 -21.23 -33.31
N PRO A 123 -4.23 -22.55 -33.06
CA PRO A 123 -2.98 -23.29 -33.18
C PRO A 123 -2.32 -23.21 -34.56
N THR A 124 -3.04 -22.74 -35.58
CA THR A 124 -2.56 -22.61 -36.96
C THR A 124 -2.08 -21.20 -37.35
N ALA A 125 -2.13 -20.24 -36.42
CA ALA A 125 -1.72 -18.86 -36.67
C ALA A 125 -0.23 -18.74 -37.08
N SER A 126 0.04 -17.79 -37.97
CA SER A 126 1.40 -17.52 -38.47
C SER A 126 2.34 -17.11 -37.34
N LEU A 127 3.63 -17.45 -37.45
CA LEU A 127 4.65 -17.14 -36.44
C LEU A 127 4.77 -15.64 -36.14
N ASP A 128 4.48 -14.78 -37.12
CA ASP A 128 4.51 -13.33 -36.97
C ASP A 128 3.28 -12.80 -36.22
N GLU A 129 2.11 -13.43 -36.39
CA GLU A 129 0.90 -13.10 -35.62
C GLU A 129 1.02 -13.55 -34.16
N LEU A 130 1.63 -14.72 -33.93
CA LEU A 130 1.97 -15.17 -32.57
C LEU A 130 2.96 -14.20 -31.90
N ARG A 131 3.99 -13.75 -32.62
CA ARG A 131 4.96 -12.78 -32.11
C ARG A 131 4.33 -11.44 -31.75
N SER A 132 3.44 -10.91 -32.58
CA SER A 132 2.76 -9.64 -32.31
C SER A 132 1.81 -9.76 -31.11
N LYS A 133 1.03 -10.84 -31.00
CA LYS A 133 0.15 -11.12 -29.86
C LYS A 133 0.94 -11.30 -28.54
N ILE A 134 2.05 -12.06 -28.56
CA ILE A 134 2.93 -12.21 -27.38
C ILE A 134 3.55 -10.86 -26.98
N SER A 135 3.95 -10.05 -27.96
CA SER A 135 4.53 -8.73 -27.68
C SER A 135 3.51 -7.78 -27.06
N LEU A 136 2.25 -7.82 -27.51
CA LEU A 136 1.14 -7.07 -26.92
C LEU A 136 0.80 -7.57 -25.51
N TYR A 137 0.79 -8.90 -25.29
CA TYR A 137 0.58 -9.48 -23.97
C TYR A 137 1.67 -9.09 -22.96
N ASN A 138 2.93 -9.01 -23.43
CA ASN A 138 4.06 -8.58 -22.60
C ASN A 138 4.09 -7.05 -22.39
N ALA A 139 3.37 -6.28 -23.20
CA ALA A 139 3.25 -4.84 -23.00
C ALA A 139 2.44 -4.55 -21.74
N ARG A 140 2.79 -3.47 -21.03
CA ARG A 140 2.07 -3.10 -19.81
C ARG A 140 0.65 -2.66 -20.16
N PRO A 141 -0.37 -3.06 -19.38
CA PRO A 141 -1.74 -2.61 -19.61
C PRO A 141 -1.82 -1.08 -19.51
N LEU A 142 -2.61 -0.49 -20.40
CA LEU A 142 -2.89 0.94 -20.40
C LEU A 142 -4.10 1.23 -19.53
N HIS A 143 -3.93 2.12 -18.56
CA HIS A 143 -5.02 2.60 -17.73
C HIS A 143 -5.29 4.08 -18.01
N TRP A 144 -6.57 4.40 -18.14
CA TRP A 144 -7.06 5.76 -18.37
C TRP A 144 -7.65 6.28 -17.07
N THR A 145 -7.11 7.40 -16.58
CA THR A 145 -7.61 8.07 -15.38
C THR A 145 -7.88 9.54 -15.68
N PRO A 146 -8.72 10.25 -14.93
CA PRO A 146 -8.87 11.69 -15.10
C PRO A 146 -7.56 12.42 -14.84
N SER A 147 -7.26 13.42 -15.65
CA SER A 147 -6.06 14.26 -15.42
C SER A 147 -6.23 15.18 -14.22
N VAL A 148 -5.20 15.97 -13.90
CA VAL A 148 -5.25 16.94 -12.79
C VAL A 148 -6.31 18.01 -13.09
N GLY A 149 -7.24 18.21 -12.16
CA GLY A 149 -8.37 19.10 -12.30
C GLY A 149 -9.64 18.59 -11.65
N THR A 150 -10.74 19.30 -11.88
CA THR A 150 -12.08 18.97 -11.37
C THR A 150 -12.92 18.34 -12.48
N HIS A 151 -13.53 17.21 -12.17
CA HIS A 151 -14.37 16.41 -13.05
C HIS A 151 -15.70 16.12 -12.37
N PHE A 152 -16.77 15.95 -13.15
CA PHE A 152 -18.10 15.71 -12.59
C PHE A 152 -18.69 14.42 -13.15
N PHE A 153 -19.42 13.70 -12.31
CA PHE A 153 -20.18 12.52 -12.71
C PHE A 153 -21.43 12.36 -11.87
N MET A 154 -22.39 11.60 -12.39
CA MET A 154 -23.60 11.24 -11.66
C MET A 154 -23.42 9.89 -10.97
N TYR A 155 -23.74 9.82 -9.68
CA TYR A 155 -23.78 8.59 -8.88
C TYR A 155 -25.05 8.57 -8.04
N GLU A 156 -25.88 7.52 -8.16
CA GLU A 156 -27.18 7.43 -7.47
C GLU A 156 -28.05 8.71 -7.63
N ASN A 157 -28.13 9.24 -8.86
CA ASN A 157 -28.84 10.48 -9.20
C ASN A 157 -28.33 11.75 -8.49
N ARG A 158 -27.09 11.75 -8.00
CA ARG A 158 -26.43 12.93 -7.42
C ARG A 158 -25.19 13.30 -8.21
N LEU A 159 -24.99 14.60 -8.41
CA LEU A 159 -23.79 15.12 -9.05
C LEU A 159 -22.63 15.10 -8.03
N ILE A 160 -21.60 14.35 -8.36
CA ILE A 160 -20.37 14.23 -7.58
C ILE A 160 -19.25 14.90 -8.35
N SER A 161 -18.46 15.70 -7.63
CA SER A 161 -17.24 16.31 -8.12
C SER A 161 -16.05 15.47 -7.67
N PHE A 162 -15.19 15.09 -8.61
CA PHE A 162 -13.91 14.45 -8.40
C PHE A 162 -12.83 15.47 -8.76
N THR A 163 -12.07 15.93 -7.77
CA THR A 163 -10.95 16.86 -7.98
C THR A 163 -9.64 16.15 -7.69
N ARG A 164 -8.73 16.15 -8.67
CA ARG A 164 -7.35 15.67 -8.52
C ARG A 164 -6.41 16.87 -8.52
N SER A 165 -5.60 17.00 -7.47
CA SER A 165 -4.66 18.11 -7.29
C SER A 165 -3.28 17.59 -6.88
N VAL A 166 -2.22 18.29 -7.26
CA VAL A 166 -0.85 17.98 -6.84
C VAL A 166 -0.52 18.78 -5.58
N GLU A 167 -0.03 18.11 -4.54
CA GLU A 167 0.38 18.76 -3.30
C GLU A 167 1.75 19.45 -3.51
N SER A 168 1.81 20.74 -3.20
CA SER A 168 2.93 21.64 -3.55
C SER A 168 4.15 21.53 -2.64
N GLN A 169 4.37 20.37 -1.99
CA GLN A 169 5.59 20.18 -1.20
C GLN A 169 6.80 19.97 -2.11
N GLU A 170 7.94 20.51 -1.70
CA GLU A 170 9.25 20.34 -2.35
C GLU A 170 9.64 18.86 -2.35
N SER A 171 9.14 18.09 -3.32
CA SER A 171 9.53 16.70 -3.51
C SER A 171 10.89 16.64 -4.21
N SER A 172 11.76 15.74 -3.73
CA SER A 172 12.98 15.32 -4.42
C SER A 172 12.72 15.10 -5.92
N PRO A 173 13.63 15.50 -6.83
CA PRO A 173 13.44 15.38 -8.29
C PRO A 173 13.18 13.94 -8.78
N PHE A 174 13.45 12.93 -7.96
CA PHE A 174 13.24 11.52 -8.25
C PHE A 174 11.92 10.94 -7.70
N SER A 175 11.18 11.69 -6.89
CA SER A 175 9.92 11.23 -6.29
C SER A 175 8.72 11.74 -7.07
N ARG A 176 7.74 10.86 -7.31
CA ARG A 176 6.42 11.26 -7.83
C ARG A 176 5.84 12.31 -6.89
N ARG A 177 5.37 13.43 -7.45
CA ARG A 177 4.76 14.50 -6.65
C ARG A 177 3.52 13.94 -5.95
N PRO A 178 3.40 14.12 -4.62
CA PRO A 178 2.25 13.59 -3.90
C PRO A 178 0.96 14.19 -4.47
N GLU A 179 0.02 13.32 -4.81
CA GLU A 179 -1.29 13.71 -5.30
C GLU A 179 -2.34 13.66 -4.19
N LYS A 180 -3.39 14.43 -4.37
CA LYS A 180 -4.56 14.48 -3.50
C LYS A 180 -5.82 14.34 -4.34
N ILE A 181 -6.75 13.54 -3.85
CA ILE A 181 -8.09 13.39 -4.41
C ILE A 181 -9.10 13.98 -3.43
N GLU A 182 -9.98 14.84 -3.93
CA GLU A 182 -11.14 15.35 -3.20
C GLU A 182 -12.41 14.91 -3.93
N LEU A 183 -13.26 14.15 -3.22
CA LEU A 183 -14.62 13.83 -3.66
C LEU A 183 -15.58 14.79 -2.97
N SER A 184 -16.43 15.49 -3.72
CA SER A 184 -17.40 16.44 -3.16
C SER A 184 -18.80 16.17 -3.70
N CYS A 185 -19.82 16.36 -2.87
CA CYS A 185 -21.22 16.28 -3.27
C CYS A 185 -22.04 17.45 -2.72
N LEU A 186 -23.09 17.83 -3.44
CA LEU A 186 -24.04 18.84 -2.96
C LEU A 186 -24.88 18.27 -1.82
N GLY A 187 -25.04 19.05 -0.74
CA GLY A 187 -25.76 18.69 0.48
C GLY A 187 -24.83 18.40 1.66
N ARG A 188 -25.43 18.33 2.85
CA ARG A 188 -24.74 18.09 4.14
C ARG A 188 -24.53 16.62 4.48
N ASN A 189 -25.06 15.70 3.67
CA ASN A 189 -24.92 14.27 3.90
C ASN A 189 -23.78 13.68 3.05
N ALA A 190 -22.69 13.28 3.71
CA ALA A 190 -21.51 12.65 3.12
C ALA A 190 -21.62 11.11 2.95
N ASP A 191 -22.74 10.48 3.28
CA ASP A 191 -22.91 9.03 3.25
C ASP A 191 -22.76 8.45 1.84
N VAL A 192 -23.14 9.22 0.82
CA VAL A 192 -22.94 8.85 -0.59
C VAL A 192 -21.44 8.73 -0.89
N LEU A 193 -20.63 9.68 -0.44
CA LEU A 193 -19.18 9.68 -0.64
C LEU A 193 -18.53 8.48 0.07
N LYS A 194 -18.96 8.20 1.30
CA LYS A 194 -18.50 7.02 2.06
C LYS A 194 -18.86 5.71 1.34
N ARG A 195 -20.07 5.62 0.76
CA ARG A 195 -20.50 4.44 -0.02
C ARG A 195 -19.69 4.25 -1.30
N ILE A 196 -19.35 5.32 -2.01
CA ILE A 196 -18.46 5.24 -3.19
C ILE A 196 -17.11 4.64 -2.78
N ILE A 197 -16.49 5.15 -1.72
CA ILE A 197 -15.20 4.64 -1.22
C ILE A 197 -15.31 3.19 -0.77
N TYR A 198 -16.40 2.82 -0.08
CA TYR A 198 -16.64 1.46 0.36
C TYR A 198 -16.81 0.49 -0.82
N ASN A 199 -17.56 0.88 -1.85
CA ASN A 199 -17.75 0.07 -3.06
C ASN A 199 -16.44 -0.05 -3.87
N ALA A 200 -15.68 1.04 -4.00
CA ALA A 200 -14.36 1.03 -4.61
C ALA A 200 -13.41 0.06 -3.90
N ARG A 201 -13.45 0.02 -2.56
CA ARG A 201 -12.70 -0.95 -1.76
C ARG A 201 -13.13 -2.39 -2.06
N ILE A 202 -14.43 -2.68 -2.07
CA ILE A 202 -14.92 -4.03 -2.37
C ILE A 202 -14.46 -4.49 -3.75
N GLU A 203 -14.68 -3.68 -4.78
CA GLU A 203 -14.30 -4.03 -6.16
C GLU A 203 -12.79 -4.25 -6.29
N TYR A 204 -11.99 -3.40 -5.64
CA TYR A 204 -10.54 -3.57 -5.62
C TYR A 204 -10.13 -4.89 -4.95
N LEU A 205 -10.72 -5.21 -3.78
CA LEU A 205 -10.43 -6.45 -3.06
C LEU A 205 -10.91 -7.69 -3.83
N GLU A 206 -12.03 -7.59 -4.55
CA GLU A 206 -12.53 -8.65 -5.44
C GLU A 206 -11.59 -8.87 -6.63
N LYS A 207 -11.03 -7.81 -7.23
CA LYS A 207 -10.01 -7.93 -8.28
C LYS A 207 -8.75 -8.64 -7.76
N GLN A 208 -8.35 -8.36 -6.52
CA GLN A 208 -7.21 -9.02 -5.90
C GLN A 208 -7.52 -10.45 -5.41
N ARG A 209 -8.80 -10.85 -5.40
CA ARG A 209 -9.20 -12.21 -5.04
C ARG A 209 -8.62 -13.20 -6.03
N GLY A 210 -8.10 -14.31 -5.52
CA GLY A 210 -7.44 -15.30 -6.38
C GLY A 210 -6.03 -14.89 -6.82
N ARG A 211 -5.45 -13.84 -6.23
CA ARG A 211 -4.03 -13.53 -6.34
C ARG A 211 -3.35 -13.50 -4.97
N THR A 212 -2.09 -13.91 -4.93
CA THR A 212 -1.22 -13.85 -3.76
C THR A 212 -0.08 -12.90 -4.03
N SER A 213 -0.01 -11.80 -3.27
CA SER A 213 1.13 -10.88 -3.33
C SER A 213 2.29 -11.41 -2.49
N ILE A 214 3.48 -11.40 -3.07
CA ILE A 214 4.73 -11.84 -2.45
C ILE A 214 5.63 -10.62 -2.27
N TYR A 215 6.02 -10.38 -1.02
CA TYR A 215 6.90 -9.31 -0.58
C TYR A 215 8.26 -9.89 -0.19
N ARG A 216 9.33 -9.16 -0.48
CA ARG A 216 10.70 -9.49 -0.05
C ARG A 216 11.30 -8.28 0.64
N ALA A 217 12.18 -8.54 1.61
CA ALA A 217 13.01 -7.51 2.18
C ALA A 217 14.05 -7.04 1.15
N VAL A 218 14.02 -5.75 0.79
CA VAL A 218 14.98 -5.12 -0.12
C VAL A 218 15.60 -3.93 0.60
N LYS A 219 16.88 -3.69 0.34
CA LYS A 219 17.59 -2.53 0.89
C LYS A 219 17.13 -1.28 0.15
N THR A 220 16.54 -0.34 0.89
CA THR A 220 16.12 0.97 0.35
C THR A 220 17.28 1.95 0.41
N TYR A 221 17.14 3.16 -0.13
CA TYR A 221 18.13 4.23 0.00
C TYR A 221 18.44 4.47 1.49
N GLY A 222 19.61 4.02 1.95
CA GLY A 222 19.97 3.88 3.36
C GLY A 222 20.51 2.49 3.67
N ASP A 223 20.93 2.21 4.91
CA ASP A 223 21.27 0.84 5.35
C ASP A 223 20.04 0.07 5.88
N GLU A 224 18.83 0.62 5.68
CA GLU A 224 17.58 0.06 6.16
C GLU A 224 16.92 -0.87 5.14
N LEU A 225 16.42 -2.00 5.63
CA LEU A 225 15.66 -2.99 4.88
C LEU A 225 14.17 -2.68 5.01
N SER A 226 13.46 -2.64 3.88
CA SER A 226 12.00 -2.45 3.87
C SER A 226 11.32 -3.52 3.02
N TRP A 227 10.02 -3.69 3.24
CA TRP A 227 9.21 -4.62 2.47
C TRP A 227 8.86 -4.05 1.12
N THR A 228 9.27 -4.74 0.05
CA THR A 228 8.88 -4.39 -1.31
C THR A 228 8.07 -5.52 -1.93
N LYS A 229 6.94 -5.18 -2.56
CA LYS A 229 6.14 -6.13 -3.33
C LYS A 229 6.94 -6.60 -4.54
N CYS A 230 7.38 -7.86 -4.55
CA CYS A 230 8.16 -8.41 -5.65
C CYS A 230 7.28 -8.98 -6.75
N MET A 231 6.14 -9.59 -6.45
CA MET A 231 5.28 -10.18 -7.48
C MET A 231 3.89 -10.45 -6.94
N SER A 232 2.91 -10.55 -7.83
CA SER A 232 1.57 -11.06 -7.53
C SER A 232 1.32 -12.26 -8.42
N LYS A 233 1.10 -13.43 -7.84
CA LYS A 233 0.87 -14.69 -8.57
C LYS A 233 -0.59 -15.12 -8.42
N PRO A 234 -1.22 -15.73 -9.44
CA PRO A 234 -2.52 -16.36 -9.26
C PRO A 234 -2.43 -17.44 -8.17
N THR A 235 -3.50 -17.59 -7.41
CA THR A 235 -3.58 -18.56 -6.32
C THR A 235 -3.51 -19.97 -6.88
N ARG A 236 -2.48 -20.72 -6.49
CA ARG A 236 -2.36 -22.13 -6.87
C ARG A 236 -3.41 -22.95 -6.10
N PRO A 237 -4.31 -23.67 -6.77
CA PRO A 237 -5.29 -24.50 -6.08
C PRO A 237 -4.59 -25.66 -5.35
N MET A 238 -5.02 -25.92 -4.11
CA MET A 238 -4.42 -26.91 -3.22
C MET A 238 -4.45 -28.34 -3.79
N SER A 239 -5.40 -28.62 -4.69
CA SER A 239 -5.52 -29.89 -5.43
C SER A 239 -4.33 -30.19 -6.34
N THR A 240 -3.66 -29.16 -6.89
CA THR A 240 -2.49 -29.35 -7.78
C THR A 240 -1.20 -29.68 -7.03
N ILE A 241 -1.24 -29.75 -5.71
CA ILE A 241 -0.09 -30.15 -4.90
C ILE A 241 -0.19 -31.64 -4.63
N ALA A 242 0.80 -32.37 -5.15
CA ALA A 242 1.00 -33.80 -4.94
C ALA A 242 1.52 -34.07 -3.51
N LEU A 243 0.64 -33.94 -2.51
CA LEU A 243 0.86 -34.30 -1.13
C LEU A 243 -0.29 -35.17 -0.64
N ASP A 244 -0.05 -35.96 0.40
CA ASP A 244 -1.10 -36.75 1.05
C ASP A 244 -2.28 -35.87 1.49
N GLU A 245 -3.49 -36.35 1.20
CA GLU A 245 -4.72 -35.59 1.38
C GLU A 245 -4.99 -35.31 2.87
N THR A 246 -4.61 -36.24 3.76
CA THR A 246 -4.79 -36.07 5.20
C THR A 246 -3.97 -34.90 5.74
N ILE A 247 -2.73 -34.74 5.26
CA ILE A 247 -1.84 -33.64 5.65
C ILE A 247 -2.38 -32.31 5.13
N LYS A 248 -2.85 -32.27 3.87
CA LYS A 248 -3.45 -31.07 3.26
C LYS A 248 -4.70 -30.64 4.02
N GLN A 249 -5.64 -31.54 4.25
CA GLN A 249 -6.88 -31.24 4.98
C GLN A 249 -6.62 -30.80 6.42
N SER A 250 -5.69 -31.47 7.11
CA SER A 250 -5.24 -31.06 8.45
C SER A 250 -4.63 -29.66 8.45
N LEU A 251 -3.90 -29.26 7.39
CA LEU A 251 -3.32 -27.92 7.28
C LEU A 251 -4.39 -26.85 7.11
N ILE A 252 -5.31 -27.10 6.18
CA ILE A 252 -6.40 -26.18 5.86
C ILE A 252 -7.32 -26.00 7.07
N LYS A 253 -7.66 -27.10 7.75
CA LYS A 253 -8.48 -27.06 8.96
C LYS A 253 -7.81 -26.29 10.10
N ASP A 254 -6.50 -26.46 10.27
CA ASP A 254 -5.76 -25.75 11.31
C ASP A 254 -5.63 -24.25 11.01
N LEU A 255 -5.29 -23.90 9.77
CA LEU A 255 -5.20 -22.52 9.30
C LEU A 255 -6.54 -21.79 9.40
N SER A 256 -7.62 -22.40 8.89
CA SER A 256 -8.96 -21.82 8.95
C SER A 256 -9.45 -21.64 10.39
N ARG A 257 -9.12 -22.59 11.29
CA ARG A 257 -9.40 -22.44 12.72
C ARG A 257 -8.62 -21.29 13.32
N TYR A 258 -7.32 -21.17 13.04
CA TYR A 258 -6.48 -20.10 13.56
C TYR A 258 -7.00 -18.74 13.11
N LEU A 259 -7.20 -18.55 11.80
CA LEU A 259 -7.60 -17.26 11.20
C LEU A 259 -9.04 -16.83 11.54
N ASN A 260 -9.87 -17.70 12.13
CA ASN A 260 -11.22 -17.35 12.52
C ASN A 260 -11.20 -16.24 13.60
N PRO A 261 -11.94 -15.13 13.42
CA PRO A 261 -11.99 -14.04 14.40
C PRO A 261 -12.37 -14.49 15.82
N ARG A 262 -13.20 -15.54 15.95
CA ARG A 262 -13.58 -16.11 17.25
C ARG A 262 -12.38 -16.70 17.97
N THR A 263 -11.46 -17.34 17.24
CA THR A 263 -10.24 -17.91 17.80
C THR A 263 -9.32 -16.82 18.33
N LYS A 264 -9.17 -15.71 17.60
CA LYS A 264 -8.40 -14.55 18.09
C LYS A 264 -8.90 -14.06 19.45
N ASN A 265 -10.21 -13.93 19.62
CA ASN A 265 -10.81 -13.54 20.91
C ASN A 265 -10.55 -14.60 22.00
N TRP A 266 -10.65 -15.89 21.65
CA TRP A 266 -10.38 -17.00 22.58
C TRP A 266 -8.95 -16.98 23.14
N TYR A 267 -7.96 -16.63 22.30
CA TYR A 267 -6.55 -16.45 22.70
C TYR A 267 -6.41 -15.26 23.65
N ALA A 268 -6.98 -14.11 23.27
CA ALA A 268 -6.92 -12.88 24.05
C ALA A 268 -7.52 -13.05 25.47
N THR A 269 -8.69 -13.68 25.59
CA THR A 269 -9.34 -13.93 26.90
C THR A 269 -8.52 -14.84 27.82
N ARG A 270 -7.64 -15.67 27.26
CA ARG A 270 -6.77 -16.59 28.02
C ARG A 270 -5.37 -16.06 28.26
N GLY A 271 -5.04 -14.87 27.76
CA GLY A 271 -3.68 -14.33 27.81
C GLY A 271 -2.65 -15.18 27.06
N ILE A 272 -3.09 -15.97 26.08
CA ILE A 272 -2.19 -16.79 25.26
C ILE A 272 -1.82 -15.94 24.04
N PRO A 273 -0.51 -15.76 23.72
CA PRO A 273 -0.09 -15.02 22.54
C PRO A 273 -0.70 -15.60 21.25
N TYR A 274 -1.35 -14.75 20.45
CA TYR A 274 -2.01 -15.17 19.22
C TYR A 274 -1.00 -15.35 18.08
N ARG A 275 -0.33 -16.50 18.08
CA ARG A 275 0.72 -16.88 17.13
C ARG A 275 0.53 -18.31 16.63
N ARG A 276 0.91 -18.58 15.38
CA ARG A 276 0.91 -19.92 14.79
C ARG A 276 2.11 -20.10 13.88
N GLY A 277 2.91 -21.13 14.14
CA GLY A 277 4.05 -21.50 13.29
C GLY A 277 3.93 -22.91 12.73
N TYR A 278 4.43 -23.10 11.51
CA TYR A 278 4.54 -24.38 10.84
C TYR A 278 5.99 -24.59 10.40
N LEU A 279 6.47 -25.81 10.54
CA LEU A 279 7.74 -26.24 9.98
C LEU A 279 7.46 -27.31 8.93
N PHE A 280 7.78 -27.00 7.68
CA PHE A 280 7.72 -27.94 6.56
C PHE A 280 9.12 -28.50 6.33
N SER A 281 9.29 -29.78 6.65
CA SER A 281 10.54 -30.49 6.48
C SER A 281 10.42 -31.57 5.43
N GLY A 282 11.49 -31.76 4.65
CA GLY A 282 11.57 -32.84 3.68
C GLY A 282 12.58 -32.52 2.59
N PRO A 283 12.95 -33.50 1.74
CA PRO A 283 14.00 -33.30 0.75
C PRO A 283 13.70 -32.17 -0.26
N PRO A 284 14.72 -31.63 -0.95
CA PRO A 284 14.51 -30.62 -1.99
C PRO A 284 13.57 -31.16 -3.08
N GLY A 285 12.76 -30.28 -3.66
CA GLY A 285 11.79 -30.64 -4.73
C GLY A 285 10.46 -31.24 -4.24
N THR A 286 10.24 -31.43 -2.93
CA THR A 286 8.98 -31.96 -2.37
C THR A 286 7.81 -30.96 -2.32
N GLY A 287 7.96 -29.78 -2.93
CA GLY A 287 6.89 -28.79 -3.02
C GLY A 287 6.62 -27.98 -1.75
N LYS A 288 7.57 -27.89 -0.79
CA LYS A 288 7.42 -27.13 0.46
C LYS A 288 6.99 -25.67 0.24
N THR A 289 7.75 -24.92 -0.57
CA THR A 289 7.40 -23.54 -0.94
C THR A 289 6.09 -23.49 -1.72
N SER A 290 5.84 -24.46 -2.61
CA SER A 290 4.57 -24.55 -3.35
C SER A 290 3.35 -24.74 -2.44
N LEU A 291 3.49 -25.54 -1.38
CA LEU A 291 2.47 -25.76 -0.35
C LEU A 291 2.18 -24.46 0.40
N THR A 292 3.21 -23.71 0.77
CA THR A 292 3.06 -22.39 1.39
C THR A 292 2.31 -21.43 0.49
N LEU A 293 2.68 -21.36 -0.80
CA LEU A 293 2.03 -20.47 -1.78
C LEU A 293 0.53 -20.80 -1.92
N ALA A 294 0.17 -22.08 -2.05
CA ALA A 294 -1.23 -22.50 -2.17
C ALA A 294 -2.01 -22.28 -0.87
N ALA A 295 -1.42 -22.56 0.29
CA ALA A 295 -2.05 -22.32 1.58
C ALA A 295 -2.32 -20.84 1.82
N ALA A 296 -1.36 -19.96 1.52
CA ALA A 296 -1.53 -18.52 1.60
C ALA A 296 -2.64 -18.03 0.65
N GLY A 297 -2.61 -18.51 -0.61
CA GLY A 297 -3.59 -18.15 -1.61
C GLY A 297 -5.01 -18.58 -1.26
N LEU A 298 -5.18 -19.78 -0.74
CA LEU A 298 -6.47 -20.29 -0.27
C LEU A 298 -7.04 -19.44 0.89
N MET A 299 -6.17 -18.93 1.76
CA MET A 299 -6.56 -18.11 2.92
C MET A 299 -6.59 -16.60 2.61
N GLY A 300 -6.25 -16.17 1.39
CA GLY A 300 -6.16 -14.76 1.02
C GLY A 300 -5.07 -13.97 1.76
N LEU A 301 -3.98 -14.64 2.15
CA LEU A 301 -2.87 -14.02 2.87
C LEU A 301 -1.75 -13.60 1.92
N ASN A 302 -1.22 -12.39 2.13
CA ASN A 302 0.03 -11.96 1.51
C ASN A 302 1.23 -12.68 2.13
N ILE A 303 2.23 -12.99 1.32
CA ILE A 303 3.43 -13.72 1.73
C ILE A 303 4.59 -12.75 1.87
N TYR A 304 5.26 -12.79 3.01
CA TYR A 304 6.45 -12.02 3.31
C TYR A 304 7.62 -12.98 3.45
N MET A 305 8.49 -12.97 2.44
CA MET A 305 9.56 -13.94 2.31
C MET A 305 10.89 -13.34 2.79
N ILE A 306 11.55 -14.07 3.68
CA ILE A 306 12.86 -13.72 4.22
C ILE A 306 13.80 -14.90 3.94
N SER A 307 14.93 -14.61 3.32
CA SER A 307 16.04 -15.55 3.22
C SER A 307 17.08 -15.20 4.28
N LEU A 308 17.26 -16.10 5.24
CA LEU A 308 18.17 -15.92 6.36
C LEU A 308 19.65 -16.04 5.97
N SER A 309 19.94 -16.55 4.77
CA SER A 309 21.30 -16.64 4.22
C SER A 309 21.77 -15.35 3.54
N SER A 310 20.92 -14.31 3.47
CA SER A 310 21.29 -13.04 2.85
C SER A 310 22.35 -12.30 3.68
N PRO A 311 23.50 -11.90 3.09
CA PRO A 311 24.58 -11.23 3.82
C PRO A 311 24.21 -9.82 4.32
N ASN A 312 23.10 -9.26 3.81
CA ASN A 312 22.62 -7.93 4.16
C ASN A 312 21.67 -7.91 5.36
N LEU A 313 21.32 -9.07 5.91
CA LEU A 313 20.32 -9.18 6.97
C LEU A 313 21.00 -9.28 8.35
N SER A 314 20.88 -8.24 9.16
CA SER A 314 21.27 -8.22 10.58
C SER A 314 20.09 -8.53 11.49
N GLU A 315 20.36 -8.77 12.78
CA GLU A 315 19.31 -8.99 13.79
C GLU A 315 18.40 -7.77 13.96
N ASP A 316 18.97 -6.57 14.01
CA ASP A 316 18.20 -5.33 14.12
C ASP A 316 17.31 -5.12 12.91
N SER A 317 17.84 -5.34 11.70
CA SER A 317 17.06 -5.26 10.47
C SER A 317 15.95 -6.31 10.44
N LEU A 318 16.20 -7.53 10.93
CA LEU A 318 15.17 -8.56 11.06
C LEU A 318 14.06 -8.13 12.04
N ALA A 319 14.43 -7.55 13.18
CA ALA A 319 13.47 -7.02 14.16
C ALA A 319 12.63 -5.88 13.57
N THR A 320 13.23 -4.98 12.80
CA THR A 320 12.54 -3.89 12.09
C THR A 320 11.58 -4.46 11.02
N LEU A 321 12.04 -5.40 10.20
CA LEU A 321 11.19 -6.07 9.21
C LEU A 321 9.98 -6.74 9.87
N PHE A 322 10.17 -7.44 10.99
CA PHE A 322 9.05 -8.03 11.73
C PHE A 322 8.15 -6.99 12.40
N ARG A 323 8.66 -5.80 12.74
CA ARG A 323 7.83 -4.70 13.25
C ARG A 323 6.91 -4.14 12.16
N ASP A 324 7.42 -4.03 10.94
CA ASP A 324 6.72 -3.41 9.80
C ASP A 324 5.75 -4.35 9.07
N LEU A 325 5.72 -5.63 9.47
CA LEU A 325 4.78 -6.60 8.93
C LEU A 325 3.31 -6.26 9.29
N PRO A 326 2.35 -6.48 8.37
CA PRO A 326 0.94 -6.32 8.69
C PRO A 326 0.44 -7.24 9.81
N ARG A 327 -0.74 -6.90 10.35
CA ARG A 327 -1.39 -7.67 11.43
C ARG A 327 -1.79 -9.09 11.01
N THR A 328 -2.14 -9.30 9.75
CA THR A 328 -2.59 -10.60 9.21
C THR A 328 -1.84 -10.90 7.92
N CYS A 329 -0.78 -11.69 8.03
CA CYS A 329 0.05 -12.10 6.90
C CYS A 329 0.67 -13.48 7.15
N LEU A 330 1.25 -14.06 6.09
CA LEU A 330 2.07 -15.24 6.17
C LEU A 330 3.54 -14.86 6.00
N VAL A 331 4.37 -15.19 6.99
CA VAL A 331 5.82 -15.01 6.92
C VAL A 331 6.46 -16.33 6.51
N LEU A 332 7.25 -16.32 5.44
CA LEU A 332 7.99 -17.47 4.96
C LEU A 332 9.48 -17.27 5.23
N LEU A 333 10.04 -18.12 6.09
CA LEU A 333 11.48 -18.24 6.29
C LEU A 333 11.96 -19.45 5.48
N GLU A 334 12.69 -19.18 4.39
CA GLU A 334 13.23 -20.26 3.55
C GLU A 334 14.58 -20.75 4.06
N ASP A 335 14.79 -22.07 3.95
CA ASP A 335 16.06 -22.77 4.21
C ASP A 335 16.71 -22.40 5.56
N ILE A 336 15.95 -22.57 6.65
CA ILE A 336 16.41 -22.23 8.01
C ILE A 336 17.64 -23.03 8.46
N ASP A 337 17.88 -24.18 7.84
CA ASP A 337 19.04 -25.05 8.04
C ASP A 337 20.31 -24.50 7.38
N ALA A 338 20.19 -23.77 6.26
CA ALA A 338 21.32 -23.16 5.57
C ALA A 338 21.88 -21.92 6.30
N ALA A 339 21.07 -21.27 7.14
CA ALA A 339 21.45 -20.06 7.88
C ALA A 339 22.47 -20.30 9.01
N GLY A 340 22.94 -21.54 9.21
CA GLY A 340 23.91 -21.86 10.26
C GLY A 340 23.36 -21.69 11.69
N LEU A 341 22.03 -21.61 11.82
CA LEU A 341 21.25 -21.66 13.07
C LEU A 341 21.24 -23.06 13.70
N THR A 342 21.91 -24.00 13.03
CA THR A 342 22.07 -25.40 13.39
C THR A 342 23.17 -25.55 14.43
N ASN A 343 22.87 -26.14 15.60
CA ASN A 343 23.77 -26.69 16.62
C ASN A 343 25.26 -26.29 16.57
N LYS A 344 25.59 -24.98 16.59
CA LYS A 344 26.98 -24.51 16.77
C LYS A 344 27.48 -24.70 18.21
N ARG A 345 26.60 -25.07 19.15
CA ARG A 345 26.98 -25.44 20.53
C ARG A 345 27.96 -26.63 20.64
N LYS A 346 28.20 -27.38 19.55
CA LYS A 346 29.15 -28.50 19.54
C LYS A 346 30.47 -28.27 18.77
N LYS A 347 30.71 -27.09 18.18
CA LYS A 347 31.88 -26.86 17.30
C LYS A 347 32.75 -25.64 17.63
N GLN A 348 32.65 -25.10 18.85
CA GLN A 348 33.50 -23.99 19.33
C GLN A 348 34.66 -24.44 20.23
N GLU A 349 35.25 -25.62 20.00
CA GLU A 349 36.48 -26.02 20.70
C GLU A 349 37.74 -26.12 19.82
N THR A 350 37.64 -25.95 18.50
CA THR A 350 38.83 -26.06 17.65
C THR A 350 38.76 -25.12 16.46
N GLN A 351 39.24 -23.89 16.63
CA GLN A 351 40.18 -23.21 15.71
C GLN A 351 40.39 -21.77 16.18
N ALA A 352 41.38 -21.60 17.05
CA ALA A 352 42.09 -20.32 17.16
C ALA A 352 42.89 -20.14 15.86
N ASN A 353 42.50 -19.20 15.00
CA ASN A 353 43.32 -18.77 13.88
C ASN A 353 43.44 -17.25 13.89
N ASN A 354 44.67 -16.81 14.11
CA ASN A 354 45.11 -15.42 14.17
C ASN A 354 45.04 -14.77 12.77
N GLY A 355 44.16 -13.79 12.62
CA GLY A 355 44.12 -12.87 11.48
C GLY A 355 43.28 -11.64 11.86
N PRO A 356 43.59 -10.43 11.34
CA PRO A 356 42.86 -9.22 11.69
C PRO A 356 41.39 -9.35 11.26
N PRO A 357 40.42 -9.01 12.13
CA PRO A 357 39.02 -9.20 11.82
C PRO A 357 38.59 -8.22 10.72
N LYS A 358 38.26 -8.74 9.54
CA LYS A 358 37.35 -8.01 8.65
C LYS A 358 36.05 -7.76 9.43
N PRO A 359 35.43 -6.57 9.38
CA PRO A 359 34.11 -6.34 9.96
C PRO A 359 33.07 -7.09 9.10
N MET A 360 33.02 -8.41 9.27
CA MET A 360 31.98 -9.25 8.72
C MET A 360 30.78 -9.04 9.65
N ARG A 361 29.71 -8.43 9.13
CA ARG A 361 28.43 -8.35 9.85
C ARG A 361 28.09 -9.75 10.36
N GLU A 362 27.90 -9.87 11.66
CA GLU A 362 27.66 -11.17 12.27
C GLU A 362 26.40 -11.80 11.65
N PRO A 363 26.47 -13.07 11.20
CA PRO A 363 25.29 -13.77 10.73
C PRO A 363 24.26 -13.84 11.87
N ILE A 364 22.98 -13.73 11.51
CA ILE A 364 21.84 -13.78 12.43
C ILE A 364 22.02 -14.94 13.43
N SER A 365 22.01 -14.64 14.72
CA SER A 365 22.04 -15.68 15.74
C SER A 365 20.66 -16.32 15.90
N LEU A 366 20.65 -17.57 16.37
CA LEU A 366 19.41 -18.26 16.73
C LEU A 366 18.66 -17.53 17.84
N SER A 367 19.38 -16.96 18.81
CA SER A 367 18.81 -16.12 19.86
C SER A 367 18.08 -14.91 19.30
N GLY A 368 18.69 -14.21 18.33
CA GLY A 368 18.08 -13.07 17.65
C GLY A 368 16.77 -13.45 16.96
N LEU A 369 16.80 -14.52 16.16
CA LEU A 369 15.60 -15.03 15.48
C LEU A 369 14.50 -15.43 16.48
N LEU A 370 14.85 -16.14 17.56
CA LEU A 370 13.90 -16.57 18.58
C LEU A 370 13.29 -15.38 19.33
N ASN A 371 14.06 -14.34 19.60
CA ASN A 371 13.58 -13.12 20.24
C ASN A 371 12.62 -12.35 19.31
N VAL A 372 12.86 -12.35 18.00
CA VAL A 372 11.97 -11.72 17.02
C VAL A 372 10.64 -12.48 16.88
N ILE A 373 10.67 -13.82 16.91
CA ILE A 373 9.46 -14.65 16.76
C ILE A 373 8.65 -14.70 18.06
N ASP A 374 9.33 -14.87 19.20
CA ASP A 374 8.68 -15.22 20.47
C ASP A 374 8.95 -14.23 21.61
N GLY A 375 9.68 -13.15 21.37
CA GLY A 375 9.99 -12.15 22.39
C GLY A 375 8.76 -11.41 22.90
N VAL A 376 8.95 -10.72 24.02
CA VAL A 376 7.91 -9.91 24.68
C VAL A 376 7.37 -8.81 23.77
N GLY A 377 8.22 -8.25 22.91
CA GLY A 377 7.84 -7.25 21.91
C GLY A 377 7.34 -7.80 20.57
N ALA A 378 7.24 -9.12 20.39
CA ALA A 378 6.88 -9.69 19.10
C ALA A 378 5.38 -9.51 18.82
N GLN A 379 5.07 -8.99 17.63
CA GLN A 379 3.69 -8.73 17.23
C GLN A 379 2.91 -10.02 16.94
N GLU A 380 1.61 -9.99 17.21
CA GLU A 380 0.70 -11.12 17.09
C GLU A 380 -0.15 -11.08 15.81
N GLY A 381 -0.81 -12.19 15.48
CA GLY A 381 -1.77 -12.28 14.37
C GLY A 381 -1.24 -12.83 13.06
N ARG A 382 0.00 -13.31 13.06
CA ARG A 382 0.70 -13.76 11.86
C ARG A 382 0.84 -15.28 11.83
N VAL A 383 0.95 -15.82 10.62
CA VAL A 383 1.29 -17.23 10.40
C VAL A 383 2.75 -17.30 9.99
N LEU A 384 3.56 -18.03 10.75
CA LEU A 384 4.97 -18.27 10.42
C LEU A 384 5.10 -19.63 9.73
N VAL A 385 5.76 -19.68 8.59
CA VAL A 385 6.11 -20.93 7.91
C VAL A 385 7.61 -20.96 7.71
N MET A 386 8.23 -22.03 8.19
CA MET A 386 9.64 -22.33 7.98
C MET A 386 9.78 -23.52 7.04
N THR A 387 10.73 -23.46 6.13
CA THR A 387 11.12 -24.61 5.30
C THR A 387 12.51 -25.08 5.67
N SER A 388 12.71 -26.40 5.69
CA SER A 388 14.01 -27.02 5.91
C SER A 388 14.14 -28.30 5.07
N ASN A 389 15.36 -28.57 4.62
CA ASN A 389 15.68 -29.82 3.94
C ASN A 389 16.16 -30.89 4.95
N HIS A 390 16.73 -30.48 6.07
CA HIS A 390 17.35 -31.31 7.10
C HIS A 390 16.72 -31.08 8.48
N THR A 391 15.77 -31.94 8.87
CA THR A 391 15.07 -31.81 10.17
C THR A 391 16.02 -32.01 11.35
N GLU A 392 17.01 -32.88 11.19
CA GLU A 392 18.04 -33.24 12.15
C GLU A 392 18.93 -32.05 12.58
N ASN A 393 19.01 -31.02 11.74
CA ASN A 393 19.87 -29.87 11.97
C ASN A 393 19.14 -28.72 12.70
N ILE A 394 17.84 -28.82 12.90
CA ILE A 394 17.01 -27.76 13.49
C ILE A 394 17.18 -27.76 15.02
N ASP A 395 17.39 -26.58 15.59
CA ASP A 395 17.51 -26.44 17.04
C ASP A 395 16.17 -26.80 17.74
N PRO A 396 16.19 -27.67 18.78
CA PRO A 396 14.99 -28.04 19.53
C PRO A 396 14.21 -26.87 20.12
N ALA A 397 14.85 -25.71 20.35
CA ALA A 397 14.20 -24.49 20.80
C ALA A 397 13.19 -23.92 19.79
N LEU A 398 13.35 -24.20 18.49
CA LEU A 398 12.37 -23.85 17.45
C LEU A 398 11.17 -24.80 17.44
N LEU A 399 11.35 -26.04 17.88
CA LEU A 399 10.34 -27.10 17.89
C LEU A 399 9.43 -27.07 19.13
N ARG A 400 9.66 -26.14 20.06
CA ARG A 400 8.85 -26.05 21.29
C ARG A 400 7.37 -25.75 20.97
N PRO A 401 6.42 -26.41 21.67
CA PRO A 401 5.00 -26.10 21.54
C PRO A 401 4.74 -24.61 21.72
N GLY A 402 3.94 -24.03 20.83
CA GLY A 402 3.68 -22.59 20.75
C GLY A 402 4.50 -21.86 19.68
N ARG A 403 5.66 -22.41 19.27
CA ARG A 403 6.50 -21.83 18.21
C ARG A 403 6.28 -22.47 16.86
N THR A 404 6.38 -23.79 16.74
CA THR A 404 6.14 -24.50 15.48
C THR A 404 5.41 -25.82 15.66
N ASN A 405 4.50 -26.11 14.75
CA ASN A 405 3.95 -27.45 14.54
C ASN A 405 4.71 -28.10 13.37
N VAL A 406 5.45 -29.18 13.67
CA VAL A 406 6.27 -29.89 12.67
C VAL A 406 5.38 -30.72 11.76
N ARG A 407 5.58 -30.60 10.44
CA ARG A 407 4.94 -31.44 9.43
C ARG A 407 6.00 -31.98 8.48
N ASN A 408 6.24 -33.28 8.59
CA ASN A 408 7.14 -34.00 7.69
C ASN A 408 6.44 -34.23 6.35
N LEU A 409 7.08 -33.79 5.26
CA LEU A 409 6.63 -33.99 3.90
C LEU A 409 7.41 -35.17 3.31
N PRO A 410 6.78 -36.35 3.17
CA PRO A 410 7.48 -37.53 2.69
C PRO A 410 7.93 -37.33 1.24
N ARG A 411 9.11 -37.88 0.88
CA ARG A 411 9.42 -38.16 -0.53
C ARG A 411 8.41 -39.20 -0.99
N ARG A 412 7.56 -38.90 -1.98
CA ARG A 412 6.91 -39.98 -2.72
C ARG A 412 7.90 -40.55 -3.72
N GLY A 413 8.17 -41.85 -3.58
CA GLY A 413 8.38 -42.69 -4.74
C GLY A 413 7.14 -42.58 -5.61
N TRP A 414 7.35 -42.43 -6.91
CA TRP A 414 6.31 -42.63 -7.91
C TRP A 414 5.72 -44.02 -7.65
N VAL A 415 4.47 -44.09 -7.21
CA VAL A 415 3.70 -45.32 -7.24
C VAL A 415 2.43 -45.00 -8.00
N ASN A 416 2.49 -45.42 -9.27
CA ASN A 416 1.48 -45.68 -10.30
C ASN A 416 0.27 -44.75 -10.42
#